data_AF-A0A2G8YCG0-F1
#
_entry.id   AF-A0A2G8YCG0-F1
#
_cell.length_a   1.000
_cell.length_b   1.000
_cell.length_c   1.000
_cell.angle_alpha   90.00
_cell.angle_beta   90.00
_cell.angle_gamma   90.00
#
_symmetry.space_group_name_H-M   'P 1'
#
loop_
_entity.id
_entity.type
_entity.pdbx_description
1 polymer ?
#
loop_
_entity_poly.entity_id
_entity_poly.type
_entity_poly.pdbx_seq_one_letter_code
_entity_poly.pdbx_strand_id
1 'polypeptide(L)'
;VGFIELDRWFCYSCVKNDAEDARQKAVKGIPPECALSGEADLYANNMGLLALAAESVGARVEIGESKPVCGNGVVYPMGPRVVLAPSWGISQDCMRRRLRGASKIKLSSTSTLIVEGDVFIKHLELDGAAVLRAVPGAKLVVERLVVRNEGWPLKTVSNNEEVPAASAMRGYRFEKKETYIAENTRVGTTQTVQN
;
A
#
# COMPACT_ATOMS: atom_id res chain seq x y z
N VAL A 1 -37.53 1.00 -4.30
CA VAL A 1 -36.18 0.51 -4.64
C VAL A 1 -35.33 1.72 -4.99
N GLY A 2 -34.12 1.84 -4.46
CA GLY A 2 -33.20 2.95 -4.72
C GLY A 2 -31.78 2.43 -4.96
N PHE A 3 -30.85 3.29 -5.39
CA PHE A 3 -29.45 2.95 -5.66
C PHE A 3 -28.50 4.00 -5.05
N ILE A 4 -27.25 3.60 -4.82
CA ILE A 4 -26.15 4.48 -4.43
C ILE A 4 -25.05 4.27 -5.46
N GLU A 5 -24.56 5.37 -6.03
CA GLU A 5 -23.43 5.36 -6.95
C GLU A 5 -22.15 5.73 -6.18
N LEU A 6 -21.09 4.95 -6.40
CA LEU A 6 -19.77 5.16 -5.80
C LEU A 6 -18.72 5.00 -6.90
N ASP A 7 -17.64 5.74 -6.78
CA ASP A 7 -16.50 5.59 -7.68
C ASP A 7 -15.91 4.18 -7.59
N ARG A 8 -15.57 3.61 -8.75
CA ARG A 8 -15.06 2.24 -8.87
C ARG A 8 -13.85 1.97 -7.96
N TRP A 9 -12.90 2.91 -7.89
CA TRP A 9 -11.66 2.78 -7.10
C TRP A 9 -11.93 2.58 -5.59
N PHE A 10 -13.11 3.01 -5.13
CA PHE A 10 -13.51 2.95 -3.74
C PHE A 10 -14.27 1.67 -3.40
N CYS A 11 -15.01 1.08 -4.36
CA CYS A 11 -16.01 0.07 -4.06
C CYS A 11 -15.94 -1.23 -4.88
N TYR A 12 -15.12 -1.30 -5.95
CA TYR A 12 -15.16 -2.45 -6.87
C TYR A 12 -13.78 -2.88 -7.39
N SER A 13 -13.26 -3.96 -6.82
CA SER A 13 -11.94 -4.54 -7.13
C SER A 13 -11.97 -6.07 -7.11
N CYS A 14 -12.82 -6.67 -7.96
CA CYS A 14 -12.99 -8.12 -8.00
C CYS A 14 -11.75 -8.87 -8.53
N VAL A 15 -11.53 -10.07 -8.00
CA VAL A 15 -10.60 -11.07 -8.51
C VAL A 15 -11.41 -12.28 -8.95
N LYS A 16 -11.82 -12.31 -10.22
CA LYS A 16 -12.76 -13.32 -10.74
C LYS A 16 -12.38 -13.89 -12.10
N ASN A 17 -11.48 -13.25 -12.84
CA ASN A 17 -11.00 -13.75 -14.12
C ASN A 17 -9.63 -14.42 -13.95
N ASP A 18 -9.37 -15.45 -14.74
CA ASP A 18 -8.04 -15.99 -14.92
C ASP A 18 -7.14 -15.02 -15.73
N ALA A 19 -5.87 -15.38 -15.91
CA ALA A 19 -4.91 -14.52 -16.60
C ALA A 19 -5.24 -14.32 -18.10
N GLU A 20 -5.84 -15.32 -18.75
CA GLU A 20 -6.10 -15.27 -20.19
C GLU A 20 -7.26 -14.32 -20.49
N ASP A 21 -8.38 -14.48 -19.79
CA ASP A 21 -9.54 -13.61 -19.91
C ASP A 21 -9.21 -12.18 -19.48
N ALA A 22 -8.43 -12.03 -18.41
CA ALA A 22 -7.97 -10.73 -17.92
C ALA A 22 -7.10 -9.99 -18.95
N ARG A 23 -6.23 -10.71 -19.65
CA ARG A 23 -5.40 -10.17 -20.74
C ARG A 23 -6.26 -9.65 -21.88
N GLN A 24 -7.26 -10.42 -22.31
CA GLN A 24 -8.18 -10.00 -23.37
C GLN A 24 -9.01 -8.77 -22.98
N LYS A 25 -9.41 -8.65 -21.71
CA LYS A 25 -10.08 -7.45 -21.18
C LYS A 25 -9.15 -6.24 -21.18
N ALA A 26 -7.92 -6.41 -20.69
CA ALA A 26 -6.93 -5.34 -20.61
C ALA A 26 -6.66 -4.70 -21.98
N VAL A 27 -6.50 -5.51 -23.03
CA VAL A 27 -6.29 -5.05 -24.42
C VAL A 27 -7.47 -4.20 -24.93
N LYS A 28 -8.68 -4.49 -24.48
CA LYS A 28 -9.91 -3.75 -24.84
C LYS A 28 -10.14 -2.51 -23.96
N GLY A 29 -9.22 -2.17 -23.06
CA GLY A 29 -9.40 -1.09 -22.08
C GLY A 29 -10.45 -1.40 -21.01
N ILE A 30 -10.82 -2.67 -20.84
CA ILE A 30 -11.77 -3.12 -19.82
C ILE A 30 -10.97 -3.54 -18.58
N PRO A 31 -11.42 -3.20 -17.35
CA PRO A 31 -10.77 -3.65 -16.13
C PRO A 31 -10.53 -5.17 -16.10
N PRO A 32 -9.30 -5.64 -15.87
CA PRO A 32 -8.95 -7.06 -15.98
C PRO A 32 -9.59 -7.94 -14.90
N GLU A 33 -9.86 -7.40 -13.70
CA GLU A 33 -10.54 -8.08 -12.58
C GLU A 33 -9.93 -9.46 -12.24
N CYS A 34 -8.60 -9.48 -12.20
CA CYS A 34 -7.76 -10.63 -11.86
C CYS A 34 -6.87 -10.34 -10.64
N ALA A 35 -6.03 -11.30 -10.24
CA ALA A 35 -5.22 -11.17 -9.03
C ALA A 35 -4.25 -9.98 -9.07
N LEU A 36 -3.65 -9.67 -10.23
CA LEU A 36 -2.78 -8.50 -10.42
C LEU A 36 -3.56 -7.19 -10.19
N SER A 37 -4.70 -7.03 -10.87
CA SER A 37 -5.48 -5.78 -10.80
C SER A 37 -6.12 -5.60 -9.42
N GLY A 38 -6.63 -6.67 -8.81
CA GLY A 38 -7.25 -6.58 -7.48
C GLY A 38 -6.25 -6.18 -6.40
N GLU A 39 -5.02 -6.69 -6.46
CA GLU A 39 -3.95 -6.27 -5.53
C GLU A 39 -3.51 -4.83 -5.78
N ALA A 40 -3.35 -4.42 -7.05
CA ALA A 40 -3.02 -3.04 -7.40
C ALA A 40 -4.10 -2.04 -6.95
N ASP A 41 -5.37 -2.39 -7.13
CA ASP A 41 -6.49 -1.57 -6.68
C ASP A 41 -6.52 -1.42 -5.15
N LEU A 42 -6.20 -2.49 -4.40
CA LEU A 42 -6.09 -2.43 -2.93
C LEU A 42 -5.00 -1.44 -2.49
N TYR A 43 -3.83 -1.48 -3.13
CA TYR A 43 -2.76 -0.53 -2.85
C TYR A 43 -3.17 0.90 -3.18
N ALA A 44 -3.82 1.12 -4.33
CA ALA A 44 -4.31 2.42 -4.73
C ALA A 44 -5.38 2.95 -3.76
N ASN A 45 -6.30 2.09 -3.31
CA ASN A 45 -7.34 2.46 -2.34
C ASN A 45 -6.74 2.87 -0.99
N ASN A 46 -5.84 2.06 -0.42
CA ASN A 46 -5.16 2.38 0.83
C ASN A 46 -4.35 3.67 0.74
N MET A 47 -3.64 3.87 -0.38
CA MET A 47 -2.89 5.09 -0.65
C MET A 47 -3.83 6.30 -0.72
N GLY A 48 -4.93 6.20 -1.47
CA GLY A 48 -5.92 7.28 -1.60
C GLY A 48 -6.58 7.65 -0.27
N LEU A 49 -6.91 6.65 0.55
CA LEU A 49 -7.46 6.88 1.89
C LEU A 49 -6.46 7.53 2.84
N LEU A 50 -5.19 7.13 2.78
CA LEU A 50 -4.10 7.73 3.54
C LEU A 50 -3.88 9.19 3.10
N ALA A 51 -3.86 9.45 1.80
CA ALA A 51 -3.70 10.79 1.23
C ALA A 51 -4.85 11.72 1.69
N LEU A 52 -6.10 11.28 1.53
CA LEU A 52 -7.27 12.02 1.98
C LEU A 52 -7.22 12.35 3.47
N ALA A 53 -6.85 11.36 4.30
CA ALA A 53 -6.72 11.56 5.74
C ALA A 53 -5.61 12.55 6.08
N ALA A 54 -4.45 12.46 5.42
CA ALA A 54 -3.30 13.34 5.64
C ALA A 54 -3.59 14.78 5.20
N GLU A 55 -4.19 14.97 4.03
CA GLU A 55 -4.58 16.28 3.51
C GLU A 55 -5.62 16.94 4.41
N SER A 56 -6.60 16.18 4.92
CA SER A 56 -7.64 16.71 5.81
C SER A 56 -7.12 17.22 7.16
N VAL A 57 -5.90 16.84 7.57
CA VAL A 57 -5.22 17.35 8.77
C VAL A 57 -4.14 18.39 8.45
N GLY A 58 -4.05 18.84 7.18
CA GLY A 58 -3.15 19.90 6.73
C GLY A 58 -1.77 19.42 6.31
N ALA A 59 -1.53 18.12 6.15
CA ALA A 59 -0.24 17.60 5.71
C ALA A 59 -0.06 17.77 4.19
N ARG A 60 1.17 18.05 3.76
CA ARG A 60 1.54 18.00 2.34
C ARG A 60 1.69 16.56 1.89
N VAL A 61 0.97 16.16 0.85
CA VAL A 61 1.05 14.80 0.29
C VAL A 61 1.74 14.83 -1.08
N GLU A 62 2.74 13.97 -1.25
CA GLU A 62 3.49 13.79 -2.50
C GLU A 62 3.56 12.30 -2.86
N ILE A 63 2.74 11.85 -3.81
CA ILE A 63 2.70 10.44 -4.21
C ILE A 63 3.28 10.30 -5.61
N GLY A 64 4.24 9.38 -5.77
CA GLY A 64 4.81 9.04 -7.07
C GLY A 64 3.78 8.37 -7.98
N GLU A 65 3.87 8.68 -9.26
CA GLU A 65 2.94 8.17 -10.29
C GLU A 65 2.94 6.65 -10.39
N SER A 66 1.76 6.08 -10.62
CA SER A 66 1.61 4.66 -10.91
C SER A 66 2.29 4.30 -12.23
N LYS A 67 3.07 3.22 -12.23
CA LYS A 67 3.77 2.73 -13.42
C LYS A 67 3.14 1.41 -13.90
N PRO A 68 3.19 1.12 -15.22
CA PRO A 68 2.72 -0.17 -15.73
C PRO A 68 3.51 -1.33 -15.11
N VAL A 69 2.80 -2.32 -14.58
CA VAL A 69 3.35 -3.61 -14.12
C VAL A 69 2.74 -4.72 -14.96
N CYS A 70 3.57 -5.69 -15.35
CA CYS A 70 3.14 -6.85 -16.13
C CYS A 70 3.23 -8.13 -15.28
N GLY A 71 2.11 -8.83 -15.16
CA GLY A 71 2.01 -10.16 -14.54
C GLY A 71 1.16 -11.06 -15.42
N ASN A 72 1.67 -12.24 -15.79
CA ASN A 72 0.98 -13.18 -16.68
C ASN A 72 0.50 -12.55 -18.01
N GLY A 73 1.24 -11.57 -18.55
CA GLY A 73 0.87 -10.85 -19.77
C GLY A 73 -0.24 -9.81 -19.61
N VAL A 74 -0.78 -9.63 -18.40
CA VAL A 74 -1.71 -8.54 -18.06
C VAL A 74 -0.89 -7.32 -17.64
N VAL A 75 -1.10 -6.18 -18.31
CA VAL A 75 -0.48 -4.90 -17.95
C VAL A 75 -1.47 -4.05 -17.19
N TYR A 76 -1.09 -3.57 -16.01
CA TYR A 76 -1.96 -2.76 -15.15
C TYR A 76 -1.14 -1.71 -14.36
N PRO A 77 -1.66 -0.50 -14.13
CA PRO A 77 -0.95 0.52 -13.38
C PRO A 77 -0.83 0.15 -11.90
N MET A 78 0.35 0.33 -11.32
CA MET A 78 0.59 0.12 -9.89
C MET A 78 1.52 1.21 -9.33
N GLY A 79 1.05 1.88 -8.27
CA GLY A 79 1.79 2.89 -7.53
C GLY A 79 2.48 2.32 -6.29
N PRO A 80 2.69 3.15 -5.25
CA PRO A 80 3.23 2.69 -3.98
C PRO A 80 2.35 1.60 -3.36
N ARG A 81 2.98 0.58 -2.77
CA ARG A 81 2.32 -0.56 -2.12
C ARG A 81 2.04 -0.21 -0.66
N VAL A 82 0.89 0.39 -0.40
CA VAL A 82 0.47 0.80 0.95
C VAL A 82 -0.46 -0.26 1.54
N VAL A 83 -0.08 -0.80 2.69
CA VAL A 83 -0.89 -1.75 3.47
C VAL A 83 -1.16 -1.16 4.84
N LEU A 84 -2.44 -0.94 5.12
CA LEU A 84 -2.90 -0.39 6.39
C LEU A 84 -3.63 -1.51 7.15
N ALA A 85 -3.07 -1.93 8.28
CA ALA A 85 -3.73 -2.95 9.09
C ALA A 85 -5.01 -2.37 9.73
N PRO A 86 -6.07 -3.18 9.93
CA PRO A 86 -7.28 -2.73 10.63
C PRO A 86 -7.00 -2.16 12.04
N SER A 87 -5.95 -2.64 12.71
CA SER A 87 -5.49 -2.09 14.00
C SER A 87 -5.04 -0.62 13.90
N TRP A 88 -4.59 -0.18 12.73
CA TRP A 88 -4.19 1.20 12.44
C TRP A 88 -5.30 2.07 11.85
N GLY A 89 -6.28 1.52 11.13
CA GLY A 89 -7.34 2.35 10.60
C GLY A 89 -8.41 1.58 9.84
N ILE A 90 -9.65 1.66 10.32
CA ILE A 90 -10.85 1.15 9.63
C ILE A 90 -11.77 2.27 9.13
N SER A 91 -11.45 3.53 9.46
CA SER A 91 -12.22 4.70 9.08
C SER A 91 -11.31 5.91 8.88
N GLN A 92 -11.80 6.90 8.14
CA GLN A 92 -11.14 8.18 7.98
C GLN A 92 -10.88 8.88 9.32
N ASP A 93 -11.76 8.72 10.32
CA ASP A 93 -11.54 9.30 11.65
C ASP A 93 -10.35 8.66 12.39
N CYS A 94 -10.22 7.33 12.31
CA CYS A 94 -9.08 6.62 12.87
C CYS A 94 -7.77 7.12 12.24
N MET A 95 -7.74 7.25 10.92
CA MET A 95 -6.56 7.69 10.17
C MET A 95 -6.19 9.15 10.52
N ARG A 96 -7.16 10.07 10.49
CA ARG A 96 -6.94 11.49 10.86
C ARG A 96 -6.38 11.64 12.27
N ARG A 97 -6.86 10.87 13.24
CA ARG A 97 -6.39 10.92 14.62
C ARG A 97 -4.91 10.54 14.74
N ARG A 98 -4.49 9.53 13.99
CA ARG A 98 -3.10 9.04 13.95
C ARG A 98 -2.17 9.91 13.11
N LEU A 99 -2.73 10.69 12.19
CA LEU A 99 -2.03 11.68 11.37
C LEU A 99 -2.11 13.10 11.95
N ARG A 100 -2.76 13.32 13.09
CA ARG A 100 -2.95 14.66 13.66
C ARG A 100 -1.60 15.37 13.82
N GLY A 101 -1.45 16.56 13.23
CA GLY A 101 -0.19 17.31 13.26
C GLY A 101 0.86 16.78 12.28
N ALA A 102 0.47 15.97 11.29
CA ALA A 102 1.34 15.60 10.19
C ALA A 102 1.66 16.82 9.32
N SER A 103 2.93 16.93 8.94
CA SER A 103 3.45 18.00 8.09
C SER A 103 3.63 17.53 6.65
N LYS A 104 4.10 16.29 6.44
CA LYS A 104 4.41 15.76 5.11
C LYS A 104 4.32 14.24 5.04
N ILE A 105 3.71 13.72 3.99
CA ILE A 105 3.74 12.31 3.58
C ILE A 105 4.19 12.25 2.13
N LYS A 106 5.35 11.64 1.88
CA LYS A 106 5.92 11.46 0.55
C LYS A 106 6.24 10.00 0.29
N LEU A 107 5.69 9.44 -0.77
CA LEU A 107 5.95 8.06 -1.19
C LEU A 107 6.39 8.04 -2.66
N SER A 108 7.53 7.43 -2.97
CA SER A 108 7.93 7.15 -4.35
C SER A 108 6.98 6.15 -5.02
N SER A 109 6.97 6.10 -6.36
CA SER A 109 6.15 5.15 -7.16
C SER A 109 6.38 3.68 -6.79
N THR A 110 7.56 3.37 -6.25
CA THR A 110 8.00 2.00 -5.94
C THR A 110 8.00 1.68 -4.46
N SER A 111 7.59 2.64 -3.62
CA SER A 111 7.66 2.47 -2.17
C SER A 111 6.68 1.42 -1.65
N THR A 112 7.07 0.73 -0.59
CA THR A 112 6.24 -0.22 0.15
C THR A 112 6.11 0.25 1.58
N LEU A 113 4.90 0.55 2.03
CA LEU A 113 4.62 1.00 3.39
C LEU A 113 3.63 0.04 4.05
N ILE A 114 4.02 -0.53 5.18
CA ILE A 114 3.13 -1.33 6.02
C ILE A 114 2.98 -0.63 7.37
N VAL A 115 1.74 -0.38 7.79
CA VAL A 115 1.46 0.27 9.08
C VAL A 115 0.51 -0.59 9.91
N GLU A 116 0.91 -0.88 11.14
CA GLU A 116 0.18 -1.77 12.04
C GLU A 116 0.19 -1.28 13.49
N GLY A 117 -0.98 -1.32 14.14
CA GLY A 117 -1.12 -0.97 15.56
C GLY A 117 -1.22 0.53 15.82
N ASP A 118 -0.82 0.97 17.02
CA ASP A 118 -0.94 2.36 17.45
C ASP A 118 0.26 3.21 17.00
N VAL A 119 0.30 3.48 15.69
CA VAL A 119 1.35 4.26 15.02
C VAL A 119 0.85 5.66 14.67
N PHE A 120 1.58 6.70 15.09
CA PHE A 120 1.32 8.10 14.74
C PHE A 120 2.39 8.60 13.78
N ILE A 121 2.00 9.24 12.68
CA ILE A 121 2.95 9.70 11.66
C ILE A 121 2.85 11.22 11.54
N LYS A 122 3.96 11.91 11.78
CA LYS A 122 4.08 13.37 11.68
C LYS A 122 4.81 13.80 10.41
N HIS A 123 5.82 13.05 10.01
CA HIS A 123 6.57 13.33 8.78
C HIS A 123 7.19 12.03 8.27
N LEU A 124 6.88 11.69 7.01
CA LEU A 124 7.37 10.49 6.34
C LEU A 124 7.77 10.83 4.91
N GLU A 125 9.01 10.53 4.54
CA GLU A 125 9.48 10.44 3.15
C GLU A 125 10.05 9.05 2.90
N LEU A 126 9.45 8.31 1.98
CA LEU A 126 9.81 6.92 1.71
C LEU A 126 10.11 6.71 0.23
N ASP A 127 11.32 6.25 -0.06
CA ASP A 127 11.77 5.70 -1.34
C ASP A 127 12.38 4.32 -1.09
N GLY A 128 11.57 3.26 -1.20
CA GLY A 128 11.93 1.90 -0.78
C GLY A 128 10.87 1.29 0.14
N ALA A 129 11.25 0.39 1.04
CA ALA A 129 10.33 -0.33 1.92
C ALA A 129 10.48 0.05 3.41
N ALA A 130 9.35 0.29 4.08
CA ALA A 130 9.26 0.51 5.51
C ALA A 130 8.08 -0.23 6.15
N VAL A 131 8.33 -0.81 7.33
CA VAL A 131 7.33 -1.43 8.20
C VAL A 131 7.31 -0.66 9.53
N LEU A 132 6.14 -0.09 9.84
CA LEU A 132 5.90 0.67 11.05
C LEU A 132 4.89 -0.09 11.92
N ARG A 133 5.32 -0.53 13.09
CA ARG A 133 4.49 -1.40 13.94
C ARG A 133 4.52 -0.98 15.40
N ALA A 134 3.38 -1.09 16.06
CA ALA A 134 3.30 -1.10 17.51
C ALA A 134 2.45 -2.29 17.98
N VAL A 135 2.98 -3.10 18.89
CA VAL A 135 2.20 -4.20 19.47
C VAL A 135 1.04 -3.65 20.31
N PRO A 136 -0.03 -4.44 20.58
CA PRO A 136 -1.13 -3.98 21.41
C PRO A 136 -0.67 -3.41 22.76
N GLY A 137 -1.11 -2.19 23.08
CA GLY A 137 -0.72 -1.48 24.30
C GLY A 137 0.63 -0.75 24.23
N ALA A 138 1.34 -0.82 23.11
CA ALA A 138 2.52 0.02 22.83
C ALA A 138 2.15 1.10 21.79
N LYS A 139 2.91 2.20 21.78
CA LYS A 139 2.72 3.32 20.84
C LYS A 139 4.00 3.62 20.08
N LEU A 140 3.90 3.85 18.78
CA LEU A 140 5.01 4.31 17.93
C LEU A 140 4.68 5.70 17.38
N VAL A 141 5.62 6.64 17.49
CA VAL A 141 5.51 8.00 16.93
C VAL A 141 6.63 8.19 15.92
N VAL A 142 6.25 8.40 14.66
CA VAL A 142 7.15 8.74 13.56
C VAL A 142 7.20 10.26 13.44
N GLU A 143 8.14 10.87 14.15
CA GLU A 143 8.22 12.33 14.23
C GLU A 143 8.81 12.93 12.95
N ARG A 144 9.90 12.34 12.45
CA ARG A 144 10.49 12.65 11.15
C ARG A 144 11.25 11.46 10.63
N LEU A 145 10.76 10.81 9.58
CA LEU A 145 11.39 9.63 9.02
C LEU A 145 11.62 9.82 7.52
N VAL A 146 12.89 9.83 7.13
CA VAL A 146 13.32 9.72 5.74
C VAL A 146 13.98 8.37 5.53
N VAL A 147 13.45 7.56 4.62
CA VAL A 147 13.97 6.23 4.29
C VAL A 147 14.25 6.17 2.80
N ARG A 148 15.48 5.79 2.46
CA ARG A 148 15.93 5.47 1.10
C ARG A 148 16.66 4.13 1.13
N ASN A 149 16.07 3.12 0.50
CA ASN A 149 16.63 1.77 0.49
C ASN A 149 16.25 1.00 -0.78
N GLU A 150 16.84 -0.19 -0.99
CA GLU A 150 16.55 -1.00 -2.19
C GLU A 150 15.11 -1.50 -2.29
N GLY A 151 14.35 -1.44 -1.18
CA GLY A 151 12.95 -1.78 -1.12
C GLY A 151 12.63 -3.20 -1.60
N TRP A 152 11.42 -3.37 -2.12
CA TRP A 152 10.89 -4.67 -2.54
C TRP A 152 10.54 -4.66 -4.04
N PRO A 153 11.53 -4.74 -4.95
CA PRO A 153 11.26 -4.81 -6.38
C PRO A 153 10.38 -6.01 -6.74
N LEU A 154 9.56 -5.83 -7.77
CA LEU A 154 8.74 -6.89 -8.34
C LEU A 154 9.56 -7.72 -9.31
N LYS A 155 9.44 -9.04 -9.21
CA LYS A 155 9.98 -9.99 -10.18
C LYS A 155 8.84 -10.79 -10.79
N THR A 156 8.73 -10.74 -12.10
CA THR A 156 7.78 -11.55 -12.87
C THR A 156 8.06 -13.03 -12.64
N VAL A 157 7.00 -13.79 -12.41
CA VAL A 157 7.08 -15.25 -12.29
C VAL A 157 7.04 -15.85 -13.68
N SER A 158 7.96 -16.77 -13.97
CA SER A 158 7.92 -17.53 -15.22
C SER A 158 7.03 -18.76 -15.10
N ASN A 159 6.45 -19.24 -16.21
CA ASN A 159 5.53 -20.40 -16.21
C ASN A 159 6.15 -21.70 -15.65
N ASN A 160 7.48 -21.81 -15.67
CA ASN A 160 8.21 -22.99 -15.19
C ASN A 160 8.74 -22.82 -13.76
N GLU A 161 8.49 -21.68 -13.12
CA GLU A 161 8.96 -21.41 -11.77
C GLU A 161 7.94 -21.94 -10.76
N GLU A 162 8.38 -22.87 -9.91
CA GLU A 162 7.55 -23.37 -8.82
C GLU A 162 7.41 -22.30 -7.73
N VAL A 163 6.25 -21.66 -7.67
CA VAL A 163 5.91 -20.62 -6.70
C VAL A 163 4.56 -20.91 -6.03
N PRO A 164 4.28 -20.34 -4.85
CA PRO A 164 2.97 -20.45 -4.24
C PRO A 164 1.87 -19.98 -5.20
N ALA A 165 0.71 -20.65 -5.17
CA ALA A 165 -0.41 -20.37 -6.07
C ALA A 165 -0.78 -18.88 -6.15
N ALA A 166 -0.74 -18.17 -5.02
CA ALA A 166 -0.98 -16.73 -4.98
C ALA A 166 -0.02 -15.91 -5.86
N SER A 167 1.25 -16.28 -5.92
CA SER A 167 2.27 -15.64 -6.78
C SER A 167 2.09 -16.05 -8.25
N ALA A 168 1.76 -17.32 -8.49
CA ALA A 168 1.46 -17.81 -9.84
C ALA A 168 0.25 -17.08 -10.45
N MET A 169 -0.83 -16.91 -9.69
CA MET A 169 -2.06 -16.24 -10.15
C MET A 169 -1.85 -14.76 -10.49
N ARG A 170 -1.05 -14.03 -9.71
CA ARG A 170 -0.77 -12.60 -9.94
C ARG A 170 0.36 -12.36 -10.94
N GLY A 171 1.19 -13.37 -11.21
CA GLY A 171 2.26 -13.32 -12.21
C GLY A 171 3.53 -12.60 -11.77
N TYR A 172 3.70 -12.33 -10.48
CA TYR A 172 4.91 -11.75 -9.91
C TYR A 172 5.08 -12.12 -8.43
N ARG A 173 6.28 -11.89 -7.92
CA ARG A 173 6.62 -11.94 -6.49
C ARG A 173 7.44 -10.71 -6.09
N PHE A 174 7.47 -10.40 -4.80
CA PHE A 174 8.35 -9.39 -4.24
C PHE A 174 9.73 -9.99 -3.94
N GLU A 175 10.80 -9.35 -4.39
CA GLU A 175 12.15 -9.60 -3.88
C GLU A 175 12.43 -8.64 -2.72
N LYS A 176 12.41 -9.11 -1.48
CA LYS A 176 12.60 -8.27 -0.29
C LYS A 176 14.09 -7.97 -0.06
N LYS A 177 14.65 -7.03 -0.83
CA LYS A 177 16.09 -6.69 -0.75
C LYS A 177 16.44 -5.96 0.54
N GLU A 178 15.72 -4.89 0.84
CA GLU A 178 15.94 -4.09 2.05
C GLU A 178 14.63 -3.63 2.66
N THR A 179 14.58 -3.48 3.99
CA THR A 179 13.40 -3.01 4.72
C THR A 179 13.83 -2.20 5.93
N TYR A 180 13.33 -0.97 6.05
CA TYR A 180 13.40 -0.24 7.31
C TYR A 180 12.29 -0.74 8.25
N ILE A 181 12.64 -1.17 9.46
CA ILE A 181 11.68 -1.65 10.45
C ILE A 181 11.76 -0.75 11.68
N ALA A 182 10.66 -0.07 11.99
CA ALA A 182 10.45 0.58 13.27
C ALA A 182 9.31 -0.13 13.99
N GLU A 183 9.64 -0.79 15.09
CA GLU A 183 8.68 -1.53 15.90
C GLU A 183 8.80 -1.14 17.37
N ASN A 184 7.66 -0.87 18.02
CA ASN A 184 7.58 -0.84 19.48
C ASN A 184 6.92 -2.12 20.00
N THR A 185 7.71 -2.96 20.67
CA THR A 185 7.28 -4.21 21.30
C THR A 185 7.03 -4.11 22.80
N ARG A 186 7.31 -2.95 23.41
CA ARG A 186 7.22 -2.76 24.87
C ARG A 186 5.88 -2.16 25.26
N VAL A 187 5.00 -2.97 25.83
CA VAL A 187 3.67 -2.56 26.32
C VAL A 187 3.80 -1.42 27.33
N GLY A 188 2.90 -0.43 27.24
CA GLY A 188 2.87 0.74 28.11
C GLY A 188 3.89 1.82 27.74
N THR A 189 4.71 1.62 26.71
CA THR A 189 5.73 2.58 26.29
C THR A 189 5.35 3.32 25.01
N THR A 190 5.92 4.51 24.84
CA THR A 190 5.92 5.25 23.58
C THR A 190 7.34 5.28 23.03
N GLN A 191 7.52 4.76 21.82
CA GLN A 191 8.77 4.87 21.08
C GLN A 191 8.62 5.95 20.03
N THR A 192 9.60 6.86 19.96
CA THR A 192 9.64 7.89 18.91
C THR A 192 10.79 7.57 17.98
N VAL A 193 10.54 7.60 16.67
CA VAL A 193 11.56 7.43 15.63
C VAL A 193 11.76 8.74 14.87
N GLN A 194 13.03 9.08 14.70
CA GLN A 194 13.53 10.23 13.96
C GLN A 194 14.75 9.80 13.16
N ASN A 195 14.75 10.00 11.85
CA ASN A 195 15.84 9.71 10.92
C ASN A 195 15.80 10.70 9.75
#